data_AF-A0A7R9HGA2-F1
#
_entry.id   AF-A0A7R9HGA2-F1
#
_cell.length_a   1.000
_cell.length_b   1.000
_cell.length_c   1.000
_cell.angle_alpha   90.00
_cell.angle_beta   90.00
_cell.angle_gamma   90.00
#
_symmetry.space_group_name_H-M   'P 1'
#
loop_
_entity.id
_entity.type
_entity.pdbx_description
1 polymer ?
#
loop_
_entity_poly.entity_id
_entity_poly.type
_entity_poly.pdbx_seq_one_letter_code
_entity_poly.pdbx_strand_id
1 'polypeptide(L)' 'HGRIKLRTTEEEKAAKKKERERKVKLYRAGIERLFLKRRKGEYDEEAMEICEQLLTANPDIYTIWNIRREAIETFREN' A
#
# COMPACT_ATOMS: atom_id res chain seq x y z
N HIS A 1 4.93 1.67 -31.47
CA HIS A 1 5.00 0.58 -30.48
C HIS A 1 6.12 -0.39 -30.84
N GLY A 2 7.36 -0.11 -30.40
CA GLY A 2 8.52 -0.98 -30.62
C GLY A 2 9.03 -1.49 -29.28
N ARG A 3 8.64 -2.70 -28.88
CA ARG A 3 9.24 -3.35 -27.71
C ARG A 3 10.52 -4.03 -28.15
N ILE A 4 11.66 -3.36 -27.95
CA ILE A 4 12.97 -3.98 -28.01
C ILE A 4 12.99 -5.09 -26.94
N LYS A 5 13.08 -6.35 -27.37
CA LYS A 5 13.25 -7.50 -26.47
C LYS A 5 14.66 -7.43 -25.85
N LEU A 6 14.82 -6.64 -24.80
CA LEU A 6 16.00 -6.73 -23.96
C LEU A 6 16.02 -8.11 -23.30
N ARG A 7 17.06 -8.89 -23.63
CA ARG A 7 17.55 -10.04 -22.86
C ARG A 7 17.96 -9.55 -21.47
N THR A 8 16.99 -9.18 -20.64
CA THR A 8 17.16 -8.97 -19.21
C THR A 8 17.53 -10.34 -18.63
N THR A 9 18.79 -10.48 -18.29
CA THR A 9 19.43 -11.68 -17.75
C THR A 9 18.59 -12.25 -16.60
N GLU A 10 18.56 -13.57 -16.44
CA GLU A 10 17.77 -14.23 -15.39
C GLU A 10 18.05 -13.66 -13.98
N GLU A 11 19.28 -13.18 -13.76
CA GLU A 11 19.71 -12.48 -12.54
C GLU A 11 18.93 -11.19 -12.29
N GLU A 12 18.71 -10.34 -13.30
CA GLU A 12 17.92 -9.11 -13.14
C GLU A 12 16.45 -9.41 -12.86
N LYS A 13 15.91 -10.46 -13.49
CA LYS A 13 14.54 -10.92 -13.22
C LYS A 13 14.41 -11.46 -11.80
N ALA A 14 15.38 -12.24 -11.34
CA ALA A 14 15.42 -12.78 -9.98
C ALA A 14 15.54 -11.65 -8.93
N ALA A 15 16.39 -10.64 -9.17
CA ALA A 15 16.54 -9.47 -8.31
C ALA A 15 15.24 -8.65 -8.23
N LYS A 16 14.62 -8.34 -9.38
CA LYS A 16 13.32 -7.62 -9.42
C LYS A 16 12.19 -8.41 -8.76
N LYS A 17 12.19 -9.74 -8.88
CA LYS A 17 11.21 -10.61 -8.22
C LYS A 17 11.36 -10.55 -6.70
N LYS A 18 12.60 -10.65 -6.19
CA LYS A 18 12.89 -10.56 -4.75
C LYS A 18 12.52 -9.19 -4.17
N GLU A 19 12.77 -8.11 -4.90
CA GLU A 19 12.36 -6.76 -4.50
C GLU A 19 10.83 -6.64 -4.47
N ARG A 20 10.14 -7.15 -5.50
CA ARG A 20 8.68 -7.14 -5.57
C ARG A 20 8.06 -7.96 -4.44
N GLU A 21 8.61 -9.12 -4.12
CA GLU A 21 8.12 -9.96 -3.02
C GLU A 21 8.23 -9.25 -1.66
N ARG A 22 9.34 -8.54 -1.41
CA ARG A 22 9.50 -7.72 -0.20
C ARG A 22 8.43 -6.63 -0.13
N LYS A 23 8.23 -5.90 -1.24
CA LYS A 23 7.20 -4.87 -1.35
C LYS A 23 5.79 -5.44 -1.13
N VAL A 24 5.48 -6.59 -1.72
CA VAL A 24 4.18 -7.27 -1.55
C VAL A 24 3.97 -7.71 -0.10
N LYS A 25 5.00 -8.21 0.60
CA LYS A 25 4.88 -8.57 2.02
C LYS A 25 4.56 -7.37 2.90
N LEU A 26 5.31 -6.27 2.73
CA LEU A 26 5.06 -5.02 3.46
C LEU A 26 3.67 -4.48 3.18
N TYR A 27 3.27 -4.49 1.90
CA TYR A 27 1.96 -4.04 1.46
C TYR A 27 0.82 -4.85 2.09
N ARG A 28 0.92 -6.18 2.09
CA ARG A 28 -0.07 -7.07 2.71
C ARG A 28 -0.17 -6.83 4.22
N ALA A 29 0.96 -6.72 4.90
CA ALA A 29 0.99 -6.42 6.34
C ALA A 29 0.36 -5.06 6.66
N GLY A 30 0.64 -4.04 5.85
CA GLY A 30 0.04 -2.71 5.99
C GLY A 30 -1.49 -2.74 5.81
N ILE A 31 -1.98 -3.43 4.77
CA ILE A 31 -3.42 -3.64 4.56
C ILE A 31 -4.07 -4.33 5.76
N GLU A 32 -3.51 -5.45 6.23
CA GLU A 32 -4.08 -6.22 7.33
C GLU A 32 -4.20 -5.35 8.60
N ARG A 33 -3.14 -4.59 8.90
CA ARG A 33 -3.10 -3.68 10.05
C ARG A 33 -4.11 -2.54 9.91
N LEU A 34 -4.24 -1.97 8.71
CA LEU A 34 -5.20 -0.92 8.42
C LEU A 34 -6.65 -1.41 8.60
N PHE A 35 -6.96 -2.62 8.11
CA PHE A 35 -8.30 -3.21 8.29
C PHE A 35 -8.60 -3.57 9.75
N LEU A 36 -7.58 -3.97 10.53
CA LEU A 36 -7.75 -4.22 11.95
C LEU A 36 -8.11 -2.93 12.70
N LYS A 37 -7.38 -1.84 12.43
CA LYS A 37 -7.64 -0.51 12.99
C LYS A 37 -9.02 0.03 12.60
N ARG A 38 -9.37 -0.06 11.30
CA ARG A 38 -10.70 0.28 10.78
C ARG A 38 -11.81 -0.48 11.52
N ARG A 39 -11.63 -1.79 11.77
CA ARG A 39 -12.61 -2.59 12.52
C ARG A 39 -12.77 -2.18 13.99
N LYS A 40 -11.71 -1.65 14.59
CA LYS A 40 -11.75 -1.10 15.95
C LYS A 40 -12.30 0.33 16.00
N GLY A 41 -12.46 1.00 14.85
CA GLY A 41 -12.78 2.43 14.79
C GLY A 41 -11.62 3.32 15.23
N GLU A 42 -10.40 2.78 15.31
CA GLU A 42 -9.20 3.49 15.73
C GLU A 42 -8.55 4.12 14.49
N TYR A 43 -8.94 5.34 14.16
CA TYR A 43 -8.32 6.13 13.10
C TYR A 43 -7.26 7.07 13.68
N ASP A 44 -6.17 6.48 14.17
CA ASP A 44 -5.04 7.22 14.71
C ASP A 44 -4.05 7.68 13.64
N GLU A 45 -3.02 8.42 14.06
CA GLU A 45 -1.93 8.89 13.19
C GLU A 45 -1.23 7.71 12.48
N GLU A 46 -1.13 6.56 13.15
CA GLU A 46 -0.57 5.34 12.57
C GLU A 46 -1.41 4.81 11.40
N ALA A 47 -2.75 4.83 11.50
CA ALA A 47 -3.62 4.46 10.38
C ALA A 47 -3.42 5.38 9.16
N MET A 48 -3.20 6.67 9.39
CA MET A 48 -2.94 7.66 8.35
C MET A 48 -1.59 7.44 7.67
N GLU A 49 -0.54 7.16 8.45
CA GLU A 49 0.79 6.84 7.91
C GLU A 49 0.76 5.56 7.06
N ILE A 50 0.06 4.52 7.54
CA ILE A 50 -0.12 3.28 6.77
C ILE A 50 -0.88 3.56 5.47
N CYS A 51 -1.94 4.36 5.49
CA CYS A 51 -2.65 4.76 4.27
C CYS A 51 -1.73 5.47 3.28
N GLU A 52 -0.89 6.39 3.73
CA GLU A 52 0.06 7.12 2.90
C GLU A 52 1.07 6.18 2.23
N GLN A 53 1.66 5.26 3.00
CA GLN A 53 2.62 4.28 2.48
C GLN A 53 1.97 3.36 1.42
N LEU A 54 0.73 2.92 1.66
CA LEU A 54 0.00 2.07 0.73
C LEU A 54 -0.39 2.80 -0.56
N LEU A 55 -0.83 4.07 -0.46
CA LEU A 55 -1.19 4.90 -1.62
C LEU A 55 0.03 5.30 -2.45
N THR A 56 1.17 5.57 -1.81
CA THR A 56 2.44 5.86 -2.50
C THR A 56 2.91 4.64 -3.30
N ALA A 57 2.67 3.43 -2.78
CA ALA A 57 2.98 2.20 -3.48
C ALA A 57 1.97 1.85 -4.58
N ASN A 58 0.67 2.09 -4.37
CA ASN A 58 -0.39 1.83 -5.34
C ASN A 58 -1.59 2.78 -5.13
N PRO A 59 -1.68 3.89 -5.88
CA PRO A 59 -2.70 4.91 -5.70
C PRO A 59 -4.09 4.52 -6.23
N ASP A 60 -4.20 3.47 -7.05
CA ASP A 60 -5.44 3.07 -7.74
C ASP A 60 -6.43 2.30 -6.84
N ILE A 61 -6.12 2.14 -5.56
CA ILE A 61 -6.90 1.31 -4.65
C ILE A 61 -7.87 2.18 -3.85
N TYR A 62 -9.11 2.21 -4.33
CA TYR A 62 -10.19 3.02 -3.79
C TYR A 62 -10.49 2.72 -2.31
N THR A 63 -10.29 1.48 -1.87
CA THR A 63 -10.51 1.08 -0.48
C THR A 63 -9.65 1.86 0.50
N ILE A 64 -8.39 2.16 0.14
CA ILE A 64 -7.49 2.92 1.02
C ILE A 64 -7.92 4.39 1.09
N TRP A 65 -8.35 4.97 -0.03
CA TRP A 65 -8.91 6.32 -0.05
C TRP A 65 -10.16 6.46 0.82
N ASN A 66 -11.03 5.44 0.85
CA ASN A 66 -12.19 5.44 1.73
C ASN A 66 -11.79 5.43 3.21
N ILE A 67 -10.84 4.56 3.58
CA ILE A 67 -10.32 4.50 4.95
C ILE A 67 -9.68 5.84 5.36
N ARG A 68 -8.92 6.46 4.44
CA ARG A 68 -8.31 7.76 4.68
C ARG A 68 -9.35 8.86 4.87
N ARG A 69 -10.46 8.85 4.11
CA ARG A 69 -11.56 9.81 4.30
C ARG A 69 -12.25 9.62 5.64
N GLU A 70 -12.57 8.39 6.02
CA GLU A 70 -13.16 8.07 7.33
C GLU A 70 -12.27 8.54 8.48
N ALA A 71 -10.95 8.37 8.35
CA ALA A 71 -10.00 8.89 9.32
C ALA A 71 -10.07 10.41 9.44
N ILE A 72 -10.02 11.13 8.30
CA ILE A 72 -10.10 12.60 8.27
C ILE A 72 -11.42 13.10 8.85
N GLU A 73 -12.54 12.43 8.58
CA GLU A 73 -13.85 12.75 9.14
C GLU A 73 -13.85 12.57 10.66
N THR A 74 -13.29 11.46 11.16
CA THR A 74 -13.14 11.20 12.60
C THR A 74 -12.29 12.27 13.30
N PHE A 75 -11.23 12.77 12.65
CA PHE A 75 -10.41 13.87 13.17
C PHE A 75 -11.10 15.24 13.11
N ARG A 76 -12.12 15.42 12.25
CA ARG A 76 -12.89 16.66 12.16
C ARG A 76 -14.01 16.73 13.18
N GLU A 77 -14.53 15.58 13.62
CA GLU A 77 -15.62 15.48 14.59
C GLU A 77 -15.16 15.46 16.05
N ASN A 78 -13.86 15.20 16.30
CA ASN A 78 -13.21 15.37 17.61
C ASN A 78 -12.59 16.76 17.76
#